data_AF-A0A7J9W045-F1
#
_entry.id   AF-A0A7J9W045-F1
#
_cell.length_a   1.000
_cell.length_b   1.000
_cell.length_c   1.000
_cell.angle_alpha   90.00
_cell.angle_beta   90.00
_cell.angle_gamma   90.00
#
_symmetry.space_group_name_H-M   'P 1'
#
loop_
_entity.id
_entity.type
_entity.pdbx_description
1 polymer ?
#
loop_
_entity_poly.entity_id
_entity_poly.type
_entity_poly.pdbx_seq_one_letter_code
_entity_poly.pdbx_strand_id
1 'polypeptide(L)'
;MDWEGARLISGDVVEAVHVLKERDGGELQVHGSAGLVQTLLRHDLVDELRLMIYPVVLGQGKRLFADGTVPAGLKLVYSSTTSTGVLILSYDRVGDVKTGSFALDAAS
;
A
#
# COMPACT_ATOMS: atom_id res chain seq x y z
N MET A 1 19.92 -18.37 -11.93
CA MET A 1 19.29 -17.39 -11.03
C MET A 1 19.46 -18.02 -9.67
N ASP A 2 20.56 -17.71 -8.99
CA ASP A 2 21.12 -18.61 -7.98
C ASP A 2 21.09 -17.92 -6.61
N TRP A 3 19.89 -17.54 -6.18
CA TRP A 3 19.61 -17.23 -4.79
C TRP A 3 18.71 -18.33 -4.24
N GLU A 4 19.26 -19.09 -3.29
CA GLU A 4 18.53 -20.14 -2.59
C GLU A 4 17.23 -19.62 -1.98
N GLY A 5 16.10 -20.26 -2.31
CA GLY A 5 14.75 -19.85 -1.91
C GLY A 5 14.07 -18.83 -2.84
N ALA A 6 14.77 -18.26 -3.81
CA ALA A 6 14.15 -17.36 -4.79
C ALA A 6 13.42 -18.15 -5.88
N ARG A 7 12.16 -17.77 -6.15
CA ARG A 7 11.38 -18.29 -7.28
C ARG A 7 10.99 -17.16 -8.21
N LEU A 8 11.28 -17.33 -9.50
CA LEU A 8 10.74 -16.42 -10.52
C LEU A 8 9.24 -16.63 -10.66
N ILE A 9 8.47 -15.56 -10.51
CA ILE A 9 7.11 -15.48 -11.02
C ILE A 9 7.21 -14.91 -12.43
N SER A 10 6.79 -15.70 -13.41
CA SER A 10 6.70 -15.27 -14.81
C SER A 10 5.24 -15.29 -15.23
N GLY A 11 4.81 -14.33 -16.04
CA GLY A 11 3.41 -14.17 -16.43
C GLY A 11 2.67 -13.14 -15.58
N ASP A 12 1.38 -13.39 -15.33
CA ASP A 12 0.52 -12.45 -14.62
C ASP A 12 0.84 -12.42 -13.11
N VAL A 13 1.34 -11.28 -12.66
CA VAL A 13 1.70 -11.06 -11.27
C VAL A 13 0.47 -10.92 -10.35
N VAL A 14 -0.66 -10.44 -10.87
CA VAL A 14 -1.89 -10.27 -10.09
C VAL A 14 -2.42 -11.64 -9.70
N GLU A 15 -2.55 -12.54 -10.68
CA GLU A 15 -2.98 -13.92 -10.45
C GLU A 15 -2.01 -14.66 -9.52
N ALA A 16 -0.71 -14.51 -9.74
CA ALA A 16 0.28 -15.14 -8.89
C ALA A 16 0.19 -14.68 -7.43
N VAL A 17 -0.09 -13.40 -7.18
CA VAL A 17 -0.28 -12.87 -5.83
C VAL A 17 -1.59 -13.36 -5.22
N HIS A 18 -2.68 -13.47 -5.97
CA HIS A 18 -3.91 -14.11 -5.49
C HIS A 18 -3.64 -15.52 -4.98
N VAL A 19 -2.98 -16.35 -5.80
CA VAL A 19 -2.61 -17.72 -5.43
C VAL A 19 -1.69 -17.76 -4.20
N LEU A 20 -0.80 -16.77 -4.02
CA LEU A 20 0.03 -16.68 -2.83
C LEU A 20 -0.78 -16.30 -1.58
N LYS A 21 -1.74 -15.37 -1.69
CA LYS A 21 -2.61 -14.95 -0.57
C LYS A 21 -3.54 -16.07 -0.11
N GLU A 22 -3.89 -17.03 -0.97
CA GLU A 22 -4.71 -18.19 -0.63
C GLU A 22 -3.95 -19.30 0.11
N ARG A 23 -2.61 -19.27 0.10
CA ARG A 23 -1.80 -20.28 0.78
C ARG A 23 -1.64 -19.95 2.25
N ASP A 24 -1.49 -20.99 3.06
CA ASP A 24 -1.07 -20.86 4.45
C ASP A 24 0.44 -20.55 4.50
N GLY A 25 0.78 -19.27 4.32
CA GLY A 25 2.15 -18.80 4.10
C GLY A 25 2.56 -17.59 4.94
N GLY A 26 1.67 -17.05 5.77
CA GLY A 26 1.92 -15.86 6.58
C GLY A 26 1.88 -14.54 5.80
N GLU A 27 2.61 -13.53 6.29
CA GLU A 27 2.63 -12.18 5.72
C GLU A 27 3.43 -12.13 4.41
N LEU A 28 2.85 -11.51 3.37
CA LEU A 28 3.56 -11.19 2.13
C LEU A 28 4.03 -9.74 2.17
N GLN A 29 5.35 -9.53 2.09
CA GLN A 29 5.93 -8.18 2.08
C GLN A 29 6.46 -7.79 0.70
N VAL A 30 6.16 -6.56 0.29
CA VAL A 30 6.65 -5.97 -0.96
C VAL A 30 7.45 -4.70 -0.64
N HIS A 31 8.77 -4.80 -0.73
CA HIS A 31 9.65 -3.63 -0.59
C HIS A 31 9.86 -2.87 -1.91
N GLY A 32 9.44 -3.46 -3.03
CA GLY A 32 9.54 -2.89 -4.36
C GLY A 32 9.22 -3.93 -5.44
N SER A 33 9.21 -3.58 -6.71
CA SER A 33 9.45 -2.23 -7.26
C SER A 33 8.23 -1.31 -7.12
N ALA A 34 8.42 0.01 -7.30
CA ALA A 34 7.29 0.97 -7.31
C ALA A 34 6.20 0.59 -8.32
N GLY A 35 6.58 0.05 -9.49
CA GLY A 35 5.62 -0.40 -10.49
C GLY A 35 4.81 -1.61 -10.03
N LEU A 36 5.45 -2.57 -9.33
CA LEU A 36 4.75 -3.70 -8.73
C LEU A 36 3.75 -3.22 -7.67
N VAL A 37 4.19 -2.35 -6.76
CA VAL A 37 3.31 -1.81 -5.70
C VAL A 37 2.11 -1.08 -6.30
N GLN A 38 2.30 -0.27 -7.33
CA GLN A 38 1.20 0.40 -8.03
C GLN A 38 0.21 -0.58 -8.68
N THR A 39 0.70 -1.66 -9.30
CA THR A 39 -0.15 -2.72 -9.84
C THR A 39 -0.98 -3.37 -8.73
N LEU A 40 -0.35 -3.77 -7.62
CA LEU A 40 -1.06 -4.41 -6.52
C LEU A 40 -2.11 -3.47 -5.89
N LEU A 41 -1.81 -2.18 -5.75
CA LEU A 41 -2.77 -1.18 -5.27
C LEU A 41 -3.99 -1.06 -6.20
N ARG A 42 -3.76 -1.03 -7.53
CA ARG A 42 -4.84 -0.92 -8.53
C ARG A 42 -5.77 -2.13 -8.53
N HIS A 43 -5.25 -3.31 -8.18
CA HIS A 43 -6.00 -4.56 -8.12
C HIS A 43 -6.50 -4.91 -6.71
N ASP A 44 -6.44 -3.96 -5.77
CA ASP A 44 -6.91 -4.13 -4.39
C ASP A 44 -6.25 -5.28 -3.62
N LEU A 45 -4.98 -5.55 -3.94
CA LEU A 45 -4.22 -6.67 -3.38
C LEU A 45 -3.39 -6.32 -2.14
N VAL A 46 -3.41 -5.05 -1.71
CA VAL A 46 -2.63 -4.54 -0.58
C VAL A 46 -3.54 -4.31 0.63
N ASP A 47 -3.26 -4.99 1.74
CA ASP A 47 -4.06 -4.85 2.96
C ASP A 47 -3.49 -3.75 3.89
N GLU A 48 -2.16 -3.67 4.02
CA GLU A 48 -1.45 -2.67 4.84
C GLU A 48 -0.41 -1.89 4.01
N LEU A 49 -0.36 -0.57 4.20
CA LEU A 49 0.68 0.31 3.68
C LEU A 49 1.60 0.77 4.80
N ARG A 50 2.86 0.32 4.78
CA ARG A 50 3.94 0.83 5.63
C ARG A 50 4.71 1.93 4.90
N LEU A 51 4.56 3.17 5.35
CA LEU A 51 5.18 4.34 4.76
C LEU A 51 6.29 4.89 5.66
N MET A 52 7.47 5.11 5.08
CA MET A 52 8.56 5.86 5.70
C MET A 52 8.71 7.20 5.01
N ILE A 53 8.36 8.30 5.69
CA ILE A 53 8.44 9.65 5.16
C ILE A 53 9.72 10.29 5.67
N TYR A 54 10.65 10.55 4.76
CA TYR A 54 11.93 11.17 5.06
C TYR A 54 11.81 12.70 5.00
N PRO A 55 12.53 13.45 5.87
CA PRO A 55 12.52 14.91 5.89
C PRO A 55 13.38 15.50 4.75
N VAL A 56 13.04 15.17 3.50
CA VAL A 56 13.75 15.61 2.29
C VAL A 56 12.78 15.91 1.16
N VAL A 57 13.09 16.91 0.34
CA VAL A 57 12.35 17.25 -0.88
C VAL A 57 13.23 16.97 -2.09
N LEU A 58 12.83 16.01 -2.94
CA LEU A 58 13.61 15.60 -4.12
C LEU A 58 13.18 16.33 -5.41
N GLY A 59 12.00 16.93 -5.45
CA GLY A 59 11.45 17.63 -6.63
C GLY A 59 10.95 16.70 -7.76
N GLN A 60 11.74 15.70 -8.16
CA GLN A 60 11.42 14.74 -9.21
C GLN A 60 11.74 13.29 -8.79
N GLY A 61 11.12 12.32 -9.46
CA GLY A 61 11.36 10.89 -9.22
C GLY A 61 10.12 10.02 -9.40
N LYS A 62 10.27 8.72 -9.11
CA LYS A 62 9.15 7.78 -9.10
C LYS A 62 8.22 8.09 -7.93
N ARG A 63 6.92 8.16 -8.21
CA ARG A 63 5.88 8.41 -7.20
C ARG A 63 5.20 7.09 -6.83
N LEU A 64 4.95 6.86 -5.55
CA LEU A 64 4.12 5.72 -5.12
C LEU A 64 2.69 5.87 -5.64
N PHE A 65 2.11 7.06 -5.43
CA PHE A 65 0.82 7.46 -5.98
C PHE A 65 1.07 8.33 -7.21
N ALA A 66 0.76 7.80 -8.39
CA ALA A 66 0.94 8.43 -9.69
C ALA A 66 -0.39 8.43 -10.45
N ASP A 67 -0.34 8.73 -11.75
CA ASP A 67 -1.52 8.71 -12.61
C ASP A 67 -2.18 7.31 -12.61
N GLY A 68 -3.51 7.30 -12.48
CA GLY A 68 -4.28 6.05 -12.37
C GLY A 68 -4.28 5.41 -10.98
N THR A 69 -3.87 6.13 -9.93
CA THR A 69 -4.10 5.71 -8.54
C THR A 69 -5.60 5.65 -8.26
N VAL A 70 -6.07 4.50 -7.77
CA VAL A 70 -7.47 4.29 -7.39
C VAL A 70 -7.72 4.92 -6.02
N PRO A 71 -8.76 5.76 -5.83
CA PRO A 71 -9.10 6.31 -4.53
C PRO A 71 -9.40 5.21 -3.51
N ALA A 72 -8.89 5.35 -2.29
CA ALA A 72 -9.13 4.41 -1.21
C ALA A 72 -9.16 5.12 0.14
N GLY A 73 -9.99 4.62 1.05
CA GLY A 73 -9.92 4.96 2.46
C GLY A 73 -8.71 4.28 3.11
N LEU A 74 -8.01 5.02 3.97
CA LEU A 74 -6.93 4.52 4.80
C LEU A 74 -7.24 4.79 6.27
N LYS A 75 -6.87 3.85 7.14
CA LYS A 75 -6.94 4.00 8.60
C LYS A 75 -5.54 3.89 9.18
N LEU A 76 -5.07 4.94 9.86
CA LEU A 76 -3.80 4.89 10.57
C LEU A 76 -3.90 3.89 11.72
N VAL A 77 -3.01 2.90 11.73
CA VAL A 77 -2.94 1.87 12.79
C VAL A 77 -1.63 1.92 13.58
N TYR A 78 -0.60 2.55 13.02
CA TYR A 78 0.66 2.79 13.72
C TYR A 78 1.31 4.10 13.27
N SER A 79 1.90 4.83 14.20
CA SER A 79 2.76 5.98 13.90
C SER A 79 3.92 6.09 14.88
N SER A 80 5.11 6.35 14.38
CA SER A 80 6.29 6.69 15.17
C SER A 80 7.19 7.66 14.42
N THR A 81 8.02 8.39 15.16
CA THR A 81 9.03 9.29 14.60
C THR A 81 10.41 8.88 15.10
N THR A 82 11.36 8.72 14.19
CA THR A 82 12.75 8.44 14.58
C THR A 82 13.44 9.68 15.14
N SER A 83 14.56 9.52 15.84
CA SER A 83 15.40 10.65 16.28
C SER A 83 15.94 11.51 15.13
N THR A 84 15.95 10.98 13.90
CA THR A 84 16.37 11.67 12.68
C THR A 84 15.21 12.36 11.94
N GLY A 85 13.98 12.30 12.47
CA GLY A 85 12.81 12.95 11.89
C GLY A 85 12.11 12.15 10.78
N VAL A 86 12.40 10.85 10.64
CA VAL A 86 11.66 9.97 9.71
C VAL A 86 10.35 9.56 10.37
N LEU A 87 9.23 9.78 9.69
CA LEU A 87 7.93 9.27 10.10
C LEU A 87 7.76 7.84 9.60
N ILE A 88 7.41 6.92 10.49
CA ILE A 88 7.06 5.54 10.18
C ILE A 88 5.57 5.38 10.46
N LEU A 89 4.79 5.07 9.42
CA LEU A 89 3.34 5.00 9.48
C LEU A 89 2.86 3.67 8.92
N SER A 90 1.92 3.01 9.59
CA SER A 90 1.15 1.91 9.01
C SER A 90 -0.30 2.31 8.83
N TYR A 91 -0.83 2.04 7.65
CA TYR A 91 -2.23 2.26 7.31
C TYR A 91 -2.89 0.98 6.82
N ASP A 92 -4.02 0.62 7.41
CA ASP A 92 -4.90 -0.39 6.83
C ASP A 92 -5.70 0.24 5.67
N ARG A 93 -5.89 -0.52 4.59
CA ARG A 93 -6.88 -0.18 3.57
C ARG A 93 -8.28 -0.50 4.09
N VAL A 94 -9.17 0.49 4.08
CA VAL A 94 -10.54 0.37 4.60
C VAL A 94 -11.62 0.50 3.52
N GLY A 95 -11.26 0.13 2.28
CA GLY A 95 -12.16 0.14 1.13
C GLY A 95 -12.31 1.52 0.50
N ASP A 96 -13.54 1.87 0.11
CA ASP A 96 -13.85 3.11 -0.59
C ASP A 96 -13.64 4.37 0.27
N VAL A 97 -13.42 5.49 -0.40
CA VAL A 97 -13.33 6.79 0.24
C VAL A 97 -14.67 7.13 0.90
N LYS A 98 -14.67 7.32 2.21
CA LYS A 98 -15.83 7.85 2.94
C LYS A 98 -15.86 9.36 2.82
N THR A 99 -16.86 9.89 2.13
CA THR A 99 -17.14 11.33 2.09
C THR A 99 -18.10 11.70 3.20
N GLY A 100 -17.88 12.84 3.85
CA GLY A 100 -18.84 13.38 4.82
C GLY A 100 -20.14 13.84 4.17
N SER A 101 -21.20 13.95 4.96
CA SER A 101 -22.46 14.60 4.59
C SER A 101 -22.60 15.92 5.36
N PHE A 102 -23.11 16.95 4.70
CA PHE A 102 -23.50 18.22 5.33
C PHE A 102 -25.02 18.29 5.62
N ALA A 103 -25.74 17.18 5.47
CA ALA A 103 -27.16 17.13 5.79
C ALA A 103 -27.35 17.37 7.30
N LEU A 104 -28.23 18.30 7.64
CA LEU A 104 -28.68 18.50 9.02
C LEU A 104 -29.62 17.34 9.38
N ASP A 105 -29.41 16.73 10.54
CA ASP A 105 -30.36 15.76 11.09
C ASP A 105 -31.73 16.44 11.25
N ALA A 106 -32.80 15.75 10.84
CA ALA A 106 -34.15 16.27 11.02
C ALA A 106 -34.42 16.42 12.52
N ALA A 107 -34.90 17.60 12.92
CA ALA A 107 -35.25 17.88 14.31
C ALA A 107 -36.33 16.89 14.81
N SER A 108 -36.03 16.21 15.92
CA SER A 108 -36.95 15.33 16.65
C SER A 108 -38.15 16.06 17.22
#